data_AF-I4ALQ1-F1
#
_entry.id   AF-I4ALQ1-F1
#
_cell.length_a   1.000
_cell.length_b   1.000
_cell.length_c   1.000
_cell.angle_alpha   90.00
_cell.angle_beta   90.00
_cell.angle_gamma   90.00
#
_symmetry.space_group_name_H-M   'P 1'
#
loop_
_entity.id
_entity.type
_entity.pdbx_description
1 polymer ?
#
loop_
_entity_poly.entity_id
_entity_poly.type
_entity_poly.pdbx_seq_one_letter_code
_entity_poly.pdbx_strand_id
1 'polypeptide(L)'
;MLKRLKRFLLRLLLKLSIVVIILAGIGFYLSPYKYQTPFYHWYYSNSDYKILLSEIKVKQKKLKKEYQTAKTDSEKEDVLEKAQVVFEDSFEEMCKYWYGTKWSYSGTTQIPGKGKIACGYFVTTVLRDLGYPINRIKMAQAASETLIRKTIDKKFIKVRVKKDFGDFMDEVEEMGNGIYILGLDTHTGFLFVDGNSTHFIHSSNGLLKGVRNQIAFSSNTIRKSKYRVVGQIQVEKWLL
;
A
#
# COMPACT_ATOMS: atom_id res chain seq x y z
N MET A 1 -57.08 19.54 -6.10
CA MET A 1 -56.22 19.24 -4.93
C MET A 1 -55.27 18.06 -5.15
N LEU A 2 -55.78 16.88 -5.54
CA LEU A 2 -55.01 15.63 -5.74
C LEU A 2 -53.80 15.74 -6.69
N LYS A 3 -53.94 16.45 -7.83
CA LYS A 3 -52.85 16.65 -8.83
C LYS A 3 -51.70 17.53 -8.32
N ARG A 4 -51.95 18.45 -7.38
CA ARG A 4 -50.90 19.28 -6.75
C ARG A 4 -50.15 18.47 -5.70
N LEU A 5 -50.86 17.69 -4.89
CA LEU A 5 -50.26 16.80 -3.89
C LEU A 5 -49.39 15.71 -4.53
N LYS A 6 -49.85 15.06 -5.62
CA LYS A 6 -49.04 14.10 -6.39
C LYS A 6 -47.76 14.71 -6.95
N ARG A 7 -47.83 15.93 -7.51
CA ARG A 7 -46.65 16.64 -8.04
C ARG A 7 -45.66 17.03 -6.93
N PHE A 8 -46.16 17.42 -5.78
CA PHE A 8 -45.34 17.72 -4.60
C PHE A 8 -44.64 16.45 -4.08
N LEU A 9 -45.38 15.35 -3.87
CA LEU A 9 -44.84 14.06 -3.45
C LEU A 9 -43.81 13.51 -4.44
N LEU A 10 -44.06 13.62 -5.75
CA LEU A 10 -43.11 13.18 -6.77
C LEU A 10 -41.81 13.99 -6.73
N ARG A 11 -41.88 15.31 -6.55
CA ARG A 11 -40.70 16.17 -6.39
C ARG A 11 -39.95 15.87 -5.09
N LEU A 12 -40.65 15.56 -4.01
CA LEU A 12 -40.06 15.17 -2.74
C LEU A 12 -39.34 13.83 -2.84
N LEU A 13 -39.97 12.82 -3.44
CA LEU A 13 -39.36 11.52 -3.73
C LEU A 13 -38.13 11.65 -4.63
N LEU A 14 -38.20 12.50 -5.67
CA LEU A 14 -37.05 12.75 -6.55
C LEU A 14 -35.88 13.37 -5.75
N LYS A 15 -36.14 14.38 -4.92
CA LYS A 15 -35.11 15.00 -4.06
C LYS A 15 -34.52 14.00 -3.07
N LEU A 16 -35.35 13.18 -2.42
CA LEU A 16 -34.90 12.10 -1.52
C LEU A 16 -34.03 11.09 -2.26
N SER A 17 -34.43 10.68 -3.48
CA SER A 17 -33.64 9.74 -4.28
C SER A 17 -32.28 10.31 -4.69
N ILE A 18 -32.21 11.61 -5.03
CA ILE A 18 -30.94 12.30 -5.32
C ILE A 18 -30.05 12.31 -4.07
N VAL A 19 -30.59 12.62 -2.89
CA VAL A 19 -29.82 12.60 -1.64
C VAL A 19 -29.29 11.19 -1.33
N VAL A 20 -30.12 10.14 -1.49
CA VAL A 20 -29.68 8.75 -1.28
C VAL A 20 -28.56 8.38 -2.26
N ILE A 21 -28.65 8.77 -3.53
CA ILE A 21 -27.60 8.54 -4.52
C ILE A 21 -26.31 9.26 -4.14
N ILE A 22 -26.39 10.52 -3.69
CA ILE A 22 -25.22 11.29 -3.23
C ILE A 22 -24.59 10.62 -2.01
N LEU A 23 -25.37 10.24 -1.00
CA LEU A 23 -24.87 9.57 0.20
C LEU A 23 -24.23 8.21 -0.11
N ALA A 24 -24.85 7.44 -1.01
CA ALA A 24 -24.26 6.18 -1.49
C ALA A 24 -22.95 6.43 -2.25
N GLY A 25 -22.89 7.48 -3.07
CA GLY A 25 -21.67 7.91 -3.76
C GLY A 25 -20.54 8.32 -2.81
N ILE A 26 -20.86 9.10 -1.78
CA ILE A 26 -19.91 9.49 -0.72
C ILE A 26 -19.45 8.25 0.04
N GLY A 27 -20.36 7.39 0.48
CA GLY A 27 -20.03 6.14 1.16
C GLY A 27 -19.11 5.25 0.34
N PHE A 28 -19.36 5.14 -0.97
CA PHE A 28 -18.49 4.40 -1.88
C PHE A 28 -17.12 5.07 -2.08
N TYR A 29 -17.08 6.40 -2.20
CA TYR A 29 -15.84 7.18 -2.32
C TYR A 29 -14.97 7.10 -1.06
N LEU A 30 -15.58 7.03 0.12
CA LEU A 30 -14.86 6.83 1.39
C LEU A 30 -14.49 5.36 1.62
N SER A 31 -15.07 4.43 0.86
CA SER A 31 -14.76 3.01 0.99
C SER A 31 -13.41 2.64 0.34
N PRO A 32 -12.76 1.55 0.78
CA PRO A 32 -11.58 0.99 0.11
C PRO A 32 -11.89 0.45 -1.31
N TYR A 33 -13.15 0.50 -1.75
CA TYR A 33 -13.59 0.04 -3.07
C TYR A 33 -13.64 1.15 -4.12
N LYS A 34 -13.40 2.41 -3.73
CA LYS A 34 -13.32 3.55 -4.66
C LYS A 34 -12.37 3.31 -5.83
N TYR A 35 -11.29 2.56 -5.57
CA TYR A 35 -10.24 2.19 -6.52
C TYR A 35 -10.71 1.29 -7.66
N GLN A 36 -11.86 0.64 -7.51
CA GLN A 36 -12.43 -0.24 -8.53
C GLN A 36 -13.41 0.46 -9.46
N THR A 37 -13.68 1.75 -9.24
CA THR A 37 -14.48 2.54 -10.18
C THR A 37 -13.72 2.76 -11.48
N PRO A 38 -14.41 2.79 -12.63
CA PRO A 38 -13.82 3.18 -13.90
C PRO A 38 -13.17 4.57 -13.86
N PHE A 39 -13.68 5.46 -13.01
CA PHE A 39 -13.25 6.85 -12.91
C PHE A 39 -11.94 7.03 -12.13
N TYR A 40 -11.59 6.12 -11.21
CA TYR A 40 -10.35 6.26 -10.42
C TYR A 40 -9.10 6.28 -11.31
N HIS A 41 -9.07 5.46 -12.36
CA HIS A 41 -7.95 5.39 -13.30
C HIS A 41 -7.93 6.51 -14.34
N TRP A 42 -8.93 7.40 -14.37
CA TRP A 42 -8.92 8.52 -15.30
C TRP A 42 -7.82 9.52 -14.94
N TYR A 43 -7.47 9.65 -13.66
CA TYR A 43 -6.48 10.62 -13.20
C TYR A 43 -5.03 10.13 -13.26
N TYR A 44 -4.79 8.84 -13.54
CA TYR A 44 -3.46 8.25 -13.48
C TYR A 44 -3.08 7.62 -14.82
N SER A 45 -2.14 8.25 -15.54
CA SER A 45 -1.61 7.70 -16.78
C SER A 45 -0.31 6.92 -16.58
N ASN A 46 0.00 6.03 -17.52
CA ASN A 46 1.27 5.31 -17.52
C ASN A 46 2.48 6.23 -17.79
N SER A 47 2.26 7.37 -18.44
CA SER A 47 3.28 8.41 -18.60
C SER A 47 3.60 9.05 -17.26
N ASP A 48 2.59 9.40 -16.47
CA ASP A 48 2.77 10.03 -15.16
C ASP A 48 3.49 9.07 -14.20
N TYR A 49 3.16 7.76 -14.25
CA TYR A 49 3.90 6.75 -13.49
C TYR A 49 5.39 6.72 -13.86
N LYS A 50 5.74 6.79 -15.15
CA LYS A 50 7.14 6.83 -15.58
C LYS A 50 7.85 8.12 -15.14
N ILE A 51 7.14 9.24 -15.12
CA ILE A 51 7.66 10.52 -14.61
C ILE A 51 7.96 10.36 -13.12
N LEU A 52 7.01 9.84 -12.33
CA LEU A 52 7.22 9.55 -10.91
C LEU A 52 8.45 8.66 -10.67
N LEU A 53 8.63 7.57 -11.43
CA LEU A 53 9.82 6.71 -11.30
C LEU A 53 11.12 7.49 -11.55
N SER A 54 11.12 8.42 -12.50
CA SER A 54 12.29 9.26 -12.79
C SER A 54 12.57 10.25 -11.66
N GLU A 55 11.54 10.86 -11.07
CA GLU A 55 11.66 11.78 -9.94
C GLU A 55 12.19 11.07 -8.70
N ILE A 56 11.65 9.90 -8.37
CA ILE A 56 12.12 9.07 -7.25
C ILE A 56 13.61 8.76 -7.42
N LYS A 57 14.03 8.35 -8.62
CA LYS A 57 15.44 8.06 -8.90
C LYS A 57 16.35 9.28 -8.73
N VAL A 58 15.89 10.47 -9.12
CA VAL A 58 16.65 11.72 -8.92
C VAL A 58 16.78 12.04 -7.43
N LYS A 59 15.68 11.97 -6.67
CA LYS A 59 15.66 12.18 -5.22
C LYS A 59 16.57 11.19 -4.50
N GLN A 60 16.45 9.89 -4.81
CA GLN A 60 17.30 8.83 -4.27
C GLN A 60 18.78 9.09 -4.55
N LYS A 61 19.14 9.44 -5.81
CA LYS A 61 20.54 9.71 -6.18
C LYS A 61 21.13 10.89 -5.41
N LYS A 62 20.34 11.94 -5.18
CA LYS A 62 20.74 13.10 -4.39
C LYS A 62 21.04 12.69 -2.93
N LEU A 63 20.07 12.03 -2.28
CA LEU A 63 20.22 11.58 -0.89
C LEU A 63 21.35 10.56 -0.72
N LYS A 64 21.52 9.66 -1.68
CA LYS A 64 22.65 8.71 -1.71
C LYS A 64 23.99 9.43 -1.74
N LYS A 65 24.13 10.47 -2.56
CA LYS A 65 25.35 11.28 -2.60
C LYS A 65 25.58 11.97 -1.26
N GLU A 66 24.56 12.58 -0.68
CA GLU A 66 24.63 13.23 0.64
C GLU A 66 25.09 12.24 1.72
N TYR A 67 24.47 11.05 1.78
CA TYR A 67 24.81 9.99 2.71
C TYR A 67 26.26 9.51 2.58
N GLN A 68 26.74 9.37 1.34
CA GLN A 68 28.12 8.96 1.05
C GLN A 68 29.16 10.04 1.40
N THR A 69 28.76 11.32 1.35
CA THR A 69 29.66 12.45 1.67
C THR A 69 29.64 12.86 3.14
N ALA A 70 28.64 12.41 3.90
CA ALA A 70 28.55 12.63 5.34
C ALA A 70 29.77 12.02 6.06
N LYS A 71 30.40 12.81 6.93
CA LYS A 71 31.65 12.47 7.61
C LYS A 71 31.42 11.94 9.01
N THR A 72 30.31 12.32 9.64
CA THR A 72 29.96 11.94 11.01
C THR A 72 28.69 11.09 11.05
N ASP A 73 28.50 10.34 12.12
CA ASP A 73 27.28 9.56 12.33
C ASP A 73 26.04 10.47 12.46
N SER A 74 26.20 11.65 13.07
CA SER A 74 25.11 12.64 13.16
C SER A 74 24.68 13.15 11.77
N GLU A 75 25.63 13.46 10.89
CA GLU A 75 25.30 13.88 9.52
C GLU A 75 24.64 12.76 8.71
N LYS A 76 25.03 11.50 8.95
CA LYS A 76 24.37 10.35 8.33
C LYS A 76 22.94 10.19 8.82
N GLU A 77 22.71 10.33 10.13
CA GLU A 77 21.36 10.26 10.71
C GLU A 77 20.45 11.35 10.12
N ASP A 78 20.93 12.60 10.03
CA ASP A 78 20.18 13.70 9.40
C ASP A 78 19.78 13.39 7.94
N VAL A 79 20.64 12.67 7.20
CA VAL A 79 20.33 12.24 5.83
C VAL A 79 19.35 11.08 5.82
N LEU A 80 19.45 10.14 6.77
CA LEU A 80 18.53 9.02 6.91
C LEU A 80 17.12 9.50 7.26
N GLU A 81 16.96 10.47 8.16
CA GLU A 81 15.67 11.08 8.49
C GLU A 81 15.01 11.71 7.26
N LYS A 82 15.78 12.51 6.50
CA LYS A 82 15.32 13.10 5.23
C LYS A 82 14.94 12.02 4.21
N ALA A 83 15.75 10.97 4.11
CA ALA A 83 15.50 9.87 3.19
C ALA A 83 14.26 9.08 3.57
N GLN A 84 13.99 8.89 4.87
CA GLN A 84 12.80 8.20 5.37
C GLN A 84 11.54 8.90 4.87
N VAL A 85 11.44 10.23 5.08
CA VAL A 85 10.31 11.04 4.60
C VAL A 85 10.14 10.91 3.08
N VAL A 86 11.21 11.10 2.32
CA VAL A 86 11.16 11.01 0.86
C VAL A 86 10.75 9.60 0.38
N PHE A 87 11.24 8.56 1.06
CA PHE A 87 10.91 7.17 0.73
C PHE A 87 9.44 6.86 0.99
N GLU A 88 8.91 7.31 2.12
CA GLU A 88 7.50 7.15 2.49
C GLU A 88 6.56 7.91 1.55
N ASP A 89 6.84 9.18 1.27
CA ASP A 89 6.07 9.99 0.31
C ASP A 89 6.06 9.34 -1.09
N SER A 90 7.22 8.84 -1.51
CA SER A 90 7.37 8.17 -2.81
C SER A 90 6.59 6.85 -2.86
N PHE A 91 6.59 6.08 -1.76
CA PHE A 91 5.83 4.84 -1.63
C PHE A 91 4.33 5.11 -1.68
N GLU A 92 3.84 6.09 -0.93
CA GLU A 92 2.43 6.43 -0.89
C GLU A 92 1.93 6.88 -2.27
N GLU A 93 2.67 7.81 -2.91
CA GLU A 93 2.34 8.30 -4.25
C GLU A 93 2.37 7.17 -5.28
N MET A 94 3.38 6.29 -5.24
CA MET A 94 3.47 5.14 -6.13
C MET A 94 2.29 4.18 -5.97
N CYS A 95 1.86 3.91 -4.74
CA CYS A 95 0.73 3.01 -4.47
C CYS A 95 -0.59 3.53 -5.09
N LYS A 96 -0.77 4.85 -5.20
CA LYS A 96 -1.97 5.45 -5.81
C LYS A 96 -2.20 5.01 -7.26
N TYR A 97 -1.12 4.82 -8.03
CA TYR A 97 -1.18 4.31 -9.40
C TYR A 97 -1.57 2.83 -9.47
N TRP A 98 -1.17 2.05 -8.46
CA TRP A 98 -1.43 0.60 -8.45
C TRP A 98 -2.85 0.25 -8.03
N TYR A 99 -3.52 1.08 -7.22
CA TYR A 99 -4.85 0.79 -6.74
C TYR A 99 -5.85 0.47 -7.86
N GLY A 100 -6.62 -0.60 -7.67
CA GLY A 100 -7.56 -1.16 -8.64
C GLY A 100 -6.95 -2.03 -9.73
N THR A 101 -5.62 -2.13 -9.83
CA THR A 101 -4.96 -3.12 -10.70
C THR A 101 -5.47 -4.51 -10.35
N LYS A 102 -6.04 -5.22 -11.33
CA LYS A 102 -6.72 -6.50 -11.10
C LYS A 102 -5.78 -7.55 -10.51
N TRP A 103 -6.30 -8.41 -9.66
CA TRP A 103 -5.52 -9.51 -9.09
C TRP A 103 -5.61 -10.79 -9.95
N SER A 104 -4.53 -11.57 -9.97
CA SER A 104 -4.48 -12.97 -10.41
C SER A 104 -3.38 -13.68 -9.66
N TYR A 105 -3.55 -14.98 -9.37
CA TYR A 105 -2.49 -15.81 -8.77
C TYR A 105 -1.22 -15.83 -9.63
N SER A 106 -1.38 -15.92 -10.96
CA SER A 106 -0.30 -15.84 -11.96
C SER A 106 -0.03 -14.42 -12.48
N GLY A 107 -0.58 -13.40 -11.82
CA GLY A 107 -0.46 -12.02 -12.29
C GLY A 107 0.95 -11.48 -12.11
N THR A 108 1.59 -11.04 -13.19
CA THR A 108 2.97 -10.56 -13.20
C THR A 108 3.14 -9.17 -13.80
N THR A 109 2.03 -8.43 -14.02
CA THR A 109 2.08 -7.11 -14.67
C THR A 109 3.09 -6.17 -14.00
N GLN A 110 3.67 -5.30 -14.81
CA GLN A 110 4.61 -4.26 -14.37
C GLN A 110 4.05 -2.86 -14.63
N ILE A 111 2.79 -2.80 -15.08
CA ILE A 111 2.16 -1.57 -15.50
C ILE A 111 0.90 -1.39 -14.65
N PRO A 112 0.85 -0.37 -13.78
CA PRO A 112 -0.33 -0.09 -12.98
C PRO A 112 -1.59 0.08 -13.84
N GLY A 113 -2.73 -0.42 -13.36
CA GLY A 113 -4.00 -0.39 -14.07
C GLY A 113 -4.11 -1.31 -15.29
N LYS A 114 -3.03 -1.95 -15.73
CA LYS A 114 -3.02 -2.88 -16.88
C LYS A 114 -2.70 -4.31 -16.47
N GLY A 115 -3.38 -5.27 -17.09
CA GLY A 115 -3.16 -6.69 -16.83
C GLY A 115 -3.59 -7.08 -15.41
N LYS A 116 -2.86 -8.01 -14.80
CA LYS A 116 -3.14 -8.52 -13.46
C LYS A 116 -1.86 -8.70 -12.64
N ILE A 117 -1.93 -8.57 -11.32
CA ILE A 117 -0.79 -8.69 -10.40
C ILE A 117 -1.10 -9.54 -9.16
N ALA A 118 -0.23 -10.50 -8.85
CA ALA A 118 -0.28 -11.29 -7.62
C ALA A 118 0.26 -10.50 -6.42
N CYS A 119 0.00 -10.97 -5.20
CA CYS A 119 0.44 -10.30 -3.97
C CYS A 119 1.97 -10.18 -3.86
N GLY A 120 2.72 -11.26 -4.07
CA GLY A 120 4.19 -11.22 -4.07
C GLY A 120 4.78 -10.36 -5.20
N TYR A 121 4.18 -10.42 -6.40
CA TYR A 121 4.60 -9.56 -7.51
C TYR A 121 4.30 -8.09 -7.24
N PHE A 122 3.19 -7.76 -6.57
CA PHE A 122 2.89 -6.38 -6.19
C PHE A 122 3.95 -5.82 -5.24
N VAL A 123 4.22 -6.50 -4.11
CA VAL A 123 5.22 -6.08 -3.13
C VAL A 123 6.59 -5.87 -3.78
N THR A 124 7.03 -6.85 -4.55
CA THR A 124 8.36 -6.79 -5.17
C THR A 124 8.46 -5.82 -6.35
N THR A 125 7.35 -5.54 -7.04
CA THR A 125 7.33 -4.51 -8.09
C THR A 125 7.44 -3.12 -7.47
N VAL A 126 6.66 -2.84 -6.42
CA VAL A 126 6.72 -1.55 -5.71
C VAL A 126 8.12 -1.30 -5.12
N LEU A 127 8.71 -2.29 -4.42
CA LEU A 127 10.05 -2.15 -3.87
C LEU A 127 11.11 -1.89 -4.95
N ARG A 128 11.07 -2.65 -6.05
CA ARG A 128 11.99 -2.45 -7.17
C ARG A 128 11.82 -1.07 -7.79
N ASP A 129 10.58 -0.65 -8.03
CA ASP A 129 10.25 0.60 -8.70
C ASP A 129 10.59 1.81 -7.83
N LEU A 130 10.55 1.67 -6.49
CA LEU A 130 11.10 2.65 -5.55
C LEU A 130 12.63 2.74 -5.61
N GLY A 131 13.31 1.76 -6.21
CA GLY A 131 14.77 1.68 -6.23
C GLY A 131 15.36 0.91 -5.04
N TYR A 132 14.54 0.16 -4.28
CA TYR A 132 15.00 -0.69 -3.19
C TYR A 132 15.66 -1.97 -3.73
N PRO A 133 16.77 -2.44 -3.16
CA PRO A 133 17.48 -3.62 -3.68
C PRO A 133 16.66 -4.90 -3.50
N ILE A 134 16.11 -5.43 -4.59
CA ILE A 134 15.33 -6.67 -4.57
C ILE A 134 15.36 -7.42 -5.91
N ASN A 135 15.46 -8.74 -5.86
CA ASN A 135 15.21 -9.58 -7.03
C ASN A 135 13.71 -9.83 -7.17
N ARG A 136 13.05 -9.06 -8.05
CA ARG A 136 11.59 -9.08 -8.20
C ARG A 136 11.02 -10.47 -8.40
N ILE A 137 11.52 -11.22 -9.39
CA ILE A 137 10.92 -12.51 -9.78
C ILE A 137 11.15 -13.55 -8.68
N LYS A 138 12.40 -13.69 -8.23
CA LYS A 138 12.76 -14.70 -7.24
C LYS A 138 12.02 -14.47 -5.92
N MET A 139 11.91 -13.22 -5.48
CA MET A 139 11.24 -12.90 -4.22
C MET A 139 9.71 -12.93 -4.32
N ALA A 140 9.13 -12.62 -5.49
CA ALA A 140 7.69 -12.70 -5.69
C ALA A 140 7.15 -14.13 -5.59
N GLN A 141 7.98 -15.12 -5.95
CA GLN A 141 7.64 -16.54 -5.95
C GLN A 141 7.99 -17.25 -4.63
N ALA A 142 8.77 -16.60 -3.76
CA ALA A 142 9.17 -17.17 -2.48
C ALA A 142 8.02 -17.10 -1.46
N ALA A 143 8.10 -17.94 -0.42
CA ALA A 143 7.28 -17.76 0.77
C ALA A 143 7.47 -16.35 1.36
N SER A 144 6.41 -15.79 1.94
CA SER A 144 6.40 -14.41 2.44
C SER A 144 7.49 -14.16 3.49
N GLU A 145 7.71 -15.11 4.40
CA GLU A 145 8.81 -15.06 5.36
C GLU A 145 10.19 -15.07 4.69
N THR A 146 10.38 -15.88 3.63
CA THR A 146 11.65 -15.91 2.88
C THR A 146 11.91 -14.57 2.20
N LEU A 147 10.90 -13.95 1.59
CA LEU A 147 10.97 -12.59 1.07
C LEU A 147 11.43 -11.62 2.18
N ILE A 148 10.75 -11.62 3.33
CA ILE A 148 11.06 -10.70 4.44
C ILE A 148 12.48 -10.93 4.96
N ARG A 149 12.89 -12.17 5.23
CA ARG A 149 14.22 -12.51 5.76
C ARG A 149 15.37 -12.22 4.77
N LYS A 150 15.09 -12.17 3.47
CA LYS A 150 16.09 -11.83 2.45
C LYS A 150 16.18 -10.34 2.16
N THR A 151 15.14 -9.57 2.51
CA THR A 151 15.05 -8.13 2.23
C THR A 151 15.34 -7.28 3.48
N ILE A 152 14.95 -7.75 4.66
CA ILE A 152 14.97 -7.02 5.93
C ILE A 152 16.01 -7.60 6.88
N ASP A 153 16.71 -6.74 7.63
CA ASP A 153 17.64 -7.22 8.64
C ASP A 153 16.91 -7.85 9.82
N LYS A 154 17.46 -8.96 10.34
CA LYS A 154 16.81 -9.81 11.35
C LYS A 154 16.31 -9.03 12.58
N LYS A 155 17.00 -7.96 12.99
CA LYS A 155 16.64 -7.13 14.16
C LYS A 155 15.31 -6.37 13.98
N PHE A 156 14.89 -6.13 12.73
CA PHE A 156 13.65 -5.44 12.39
C PHE A 156 12.52 -6.41 11.97
N ILE A 157 12.67 -7.71 12.23
CA ILE A 157 11.68 -8.73 11.90
C ILE A 157 11.01 -9.25 13.18
N LYS A 158 9.68 -9.29 13.19
CA LYS A 158 8.88 -10.01 14.18
C LYS A 158 8.11 -11.15 13.52
N VAL A 159 8.19 -12.34 14.11
CA VAL A 159 7.44 -13.55 13.68
C VAL A 159 6.50 -13.94 14.80
N ARG A 160 5.21 -14.08 14.49
CA ARG A 160 4.17 -14.40 15.47
C ARG A 160 3.31 -15.55 14.96
N VAL A 161 3.10 -16.53 15.83
CA VAL A 161 2.30 -17.73 15.56
C VAL A 161 1.14 -17.76 16.54
N LYS A 162 -0.09 -17.81 16.03
CA LYS A 162 -1.35 -17.82 16.78
C LYS A 162 -1.51 -16.68 17.80
N LYS A 163 -0.69 -15.62 17.71
CA LYS A 163 -0.86 -14.40 18.51
C LYS A 163 -2.21 -13.78 18.18
N ASP A 164 -2.84 -13.16 19.18
CA ASP A 164 -4.07 -12.41 18.94
C ASP A 164 -3.84 -11.34 17.86
N PHE A 165 -4.91 -11.00 17.16
CA PHE A 165 -4.85 -10.00 16.10
C PHE A 165 -4.58 -8.59 16.64
N GLY A 166 -5.22 -8.18 17.75
CA GLY A 166 -5.00 -6.89 18.39
C GLY A 166 -3.56 -6.76 18.87
N ASP A 167 -3.10 -7.71 19.70
CA ASP A 167 -1.73 -7.69 20.21
C ASP A 167 -0.65 -7.72 19.11
N PHE A 168 -0.96 -8.31 17.95
CA PHE A 168 -0.05 -8.28 16.80
C PHE A 168 0.00 -6.89 16.16
N MET A 169 -1.14 -6.23 16.02
CA MET A 169 -1.20 -4.89 15.45
C MET A 169 -0.58 -3.86 16.39
N ASP A 170 -0.83 -3.95 17.70
CA ASP A 170 -0.22 -3.09 18.71
C ASP A 170 1.31 -3.21 18.67
N GLU A 171 1.83 -4.44 18.56
CA GLU A 171 3.27 -4.67 18.42
C GLU A 171 3.85 -4.06 17.13
N VAL A 172 3.07 -4.00 16.04
CA VAL A 172 3.52 -3.34 14.80
C VAL A 172 3.59 -1.83 15.00
N GLU A 173 2.64 -1.23 15.70
CA GLU A 173 2.66 0.21 15.98
C GLU A 173 3.78 0.56 16.98
N GLU A 174 4.08 -0.31 17.94
CA GLU A 174 5.22 -0.18 18.85
C GLU A 174 6.59 -0.24 18.14
N MET A 175 6.67 -0.84 16.93
CA MET A 175 7.88 -0.79 16.11
C MET A 175 8.13 0.61 15.50
N GLY A 176 7.16 1.51 15.59
CA GLY A 176 7.25 2.89 15.15
C GLY A 176 6.71 3.14 13.75
N ASN A 177 6.80 4.38 13.30
CA ASN A 177 6.34 4.77 11.96
C ASN A 177 7.20 4.12 10.86
N GLY A 178 6.58 3.90 9.71
CA GLY A 178 7.26 3.47 8.50
C GLY A 178 6.53 2.40 7.72
N ILE A 179 7.25 1.84 6.74
CA ILE A 179 6.73 0.85 5.81
C ILE A 179 7.27 -0.52 6.20
N TYR A 180 6.37 -1.49 6.25
CA TYR A 180 6.67 -2.87 6.62
C TYR A 180 6.22 -3.81 5.51
N ILE A 181 7.00 -4.87 5.27
CA ILE A 181 6.52 -6.02 4.51
C ILE A 181 5.78 -6.95 5.48
N LEU A 182 4.51 -7.21 5.20
CA LEU A 182 3.67 -8.14 5.94
C LEU A 182 3.53 -9.47 5.21
N GLY A 183 3.96 -10.54 5.85
CA GLY A 183 3.75 -11.92 5.44
C GLY A 183 2.68 -12.60 6.28
N LEU A 184 1.76 -13.27 5.61
CA LEU A 184 0.66 -14.05 6.18
C LEU A 184 0.74 -15.50 5.67
N ASP A 185 -0.12 -16.39 6.18
CA ASP A 185 -0.15 -17.83 5.82
C ASP A 185 -0.15 -18.05 4.29
N THR A 186 -0.97 -17.29 3.58
CA THR A 186 -1.18 -17.43 2.13
C THR A 186 -1.17 -16.10 1.39
N HIS A 187 -0.64 -15.04 2.01
CA HIS A 187 -0.74 -13.69 1.47
C HIS A 187 0.45 -12.82 1.88
N THR A 188 0.68 -11.74 1.12
CA THR A 188 1.66 -10.72 1.46
C THR A 188 1.20 -9.34 1.01
N GLY A 189 1.70 -8.30 1.65
CA GLY A 189 1.42 -6.91 1.34
C GLY A 189 2.31 -5.98 2.16
N PHE A 190 1.94 -4.71 2.21
CA PHE A 190 2.60 -3.73 3.06
C PHE A 190 1.71 -3.34 4.24
N LEU A 191 2.32 -3.10 5.39
CA LEU A 191 1.74 -2.20 6.39
C LEU A 191 2.44 -0.86 6.28
N PHE A 192 1.68 0.23 6.29
CA PHE A 192 2.20 1.59 6.35
C PHE A 192 1.67 2.24 7.62
N VAL A 193 2.56 2.55 8.55
CA VAL A 193 2.27 3.17 9.85
C VAL A 193 2.70 4.63 9.75
N ASP A 194 1.76 5.55 9.66
CA ASP A 194 2.01 6.98 9.42
C ASP A 194 1.90 7.85 10.69
N GLY A 195 1.78 7.22 11.86
CA GLY A 195 1.59 7.87 13.16
C GLY A 195 0.14 8.21 13.50
N ASN A 196 -0.76 8.24 12.50
CA ASN A 196 -2.20 8.45 12.72
C ASN A 196 -2.98 7.15 12.55
N SER A 197 -2.55 6.30 11.62
CA SER A 197 -3.21 5.05 11.32
C SER A 197 -2.29 4.03 10.68
N THR A 198 -2.66 2.76 10.81
CA THR A 198 -1.97 1.67 10.12
C THR A 198 -2.79 1.19 8.92
N HIS A 199 -2.21 1.31 7.74
CA HIS A 199 -2.79 0.94 6.46
C HIS A 199 -2.26 -0.40 5.94
N PHE A 200 -3.14 -1.28 5.45
CA PHE A 200 -2.79 -2.51 4.75
C PHE A 200 -2.95 -2.32 3.23
N ILE A 201 -1.82 -2.27 2.54
CA ILE A 201 -1.75 -2.05 1.10
C ILE A 201 -1.34 -3.34 0.41
N HIS A 202 -2.23 -3.92 -0.39
CA HIS A 202 -2.00 -5.26 -0.96
C HIS A 202 -2.78 -5.51 -2.25
N SER A 203 -2.26 -6.41 -3.10
CA SER A 203 -3.03 -7.00 -4.21
C SER A 203 -3.91 -8.12 -3.67
N SER A 204 -5.20 -7.86 -3.48
CA SER A 204 -6.12 -8.75 -2.77
C SER A 204 -6.77 -9.79 -3.68
N ASN A 205 -6.85 -11.02 -3.18
CA ASN A 205 -7.57 -12.14 -3.81
C ASN A 205 -9.01 -12.33 -3.30
N GLY A 206 -9.47 -11.47 -2.38
CA GLY A 206 -10.82 -11.55 -1.79
C GLY A 206 -11.95 -11.19 -2.78
N LEU A 207 -13.17 -10.99 -2.25
CA LEU A 207 -14.39 -10.73 -3.04
C LEU A 207 -14.17 -9.68 -4.15
N LEU A 208 -13.52 -8.58 -3.79
CA LEU A 208 -13.21 -7.47 -4.70
C LEU A 208 -11.75 -7.49 -5.13
N LYS A 209 -11.41 -8.39 -6.05
CA LYS A 209 -10.03 -8.65 -6.50
C LYS A 209 -9.28 -7.40 -7.02
N GLY A 210 -8.06 -7.20 -6.56
CA GLY A 210 -7.17 -6.14 -7.02
C GLY A 210 -6.41 -5.42 -5.91
N VAL A 211 -5.50 -4.53 -6.30
CA VAL A 211 -4.72 -3.70 -5.37
C VAL A 211 -5.61 -2.69 -4.68
N ARG A 212 -5.44 -2.52 -3.37
CA ARG A 212 -6.21 -1.59 -2.56
C ARG A 212 -5.44 -1.14 -1.33
N ASN A 213 -5.87 -0.03 -0.75
CA ASN A 213 -5.52 0.42 0.59
C ASN A 213 -6.74 0.29 1.51
N GLN A 214 -6.57 -0.31 2.68
CA GLN A 214 -7.60 -0.45 3.71
C GLN A 214 -6.99 -0.28 5.11
N ILE A 215 -7.78 0.13 6.10
CA ILE A 215 -7.33 0.17 7.50
C ILE A 215 -6.94 -1.24 7.96
N ALA A 216 -5.74 -1.39 8.51
CA ALA A 216 -5.21 -2.70 8.86
C ALA A 216 -6.02 -3.37 9.98
N PHE A 217 -6.47 -2.62 10.98
CA PHE A 217 -7.30 -3.10 12.11
C PHE A 217 -8.67 -3.67 11.68
N SER A 218 -9.18 -3.29 10.49
CA SER A 218 -10.42 -3.86 9.94
C SER A 218 -10.18 -5.03 8.99
N SER A 219 -8.92 -5.45 8.78
CA SER A 219 -8.55 -6.47 7.82
C SER A 219 -8.83 -7.89 8.30
N ASN A 220 -9.90 -8.49 7.77
CA ASN A 220 -10.17 -9.92 7.97
C ASN A 220 -9.06 -10.83 7.44
N THR A 221 -8.30 -10.40 6.44
CA THR A 221 -7.17 -11.16 5.90
C THR A 221 -6.05 -11.30 6.92
N ILE A 222 -5.72 -10.22 7.64
CA ILE A 222 -4.69 -10.26 8.70
C ILE A 222 -5.22 -11.02 9.91
N ARG A 223 -6.46 -10.72 10.34
CA ARG A 223 -7.10 -11.34 11.50
C ARG A 223 -7.15 -12.86 11.40
N LYS A 224 -7.50 -13.41 10.23
CA LYS A 224 -7.61 -14.87 10.02
C LYS A 224 -6.26 -15.59 9.93
N SER A 225 -5.17 -14.87 9.65
CA SER A 225 -3.84 -15.48 9.52
C SER A 225 -3.35 -15.96 10.88
N LYS A 226 -2.94 -17.22 10.98
CA LYS A 226 -2.34 -17.81 12.19
C LYS A 226 -0.83 -17.66 12.21
N TYR A 227 -0.20 -17.47 11.05
CA TYR A 227 1.21 -17.11 10.94
C TYR A 227 1.33 -15.69 10.42
N ARG A 228 2.02 -14.82 11.16
CA ARG A 228 2.24 -13.41 10.77
C ARG A 228 3.71 -13.07 10.93
N VAL A 229 4.31 -12.57 9.86
CA VAL A 229 5.68 -12.07 9.84
C VAL A 229 5.64 -10.63 9.38
N VAL A 230 6.29 -9.75 10.10
CA VAL A 230 6.40 -8.34 9.73
C VAL A 230 7.87 -7.95 9.77
N GLY A 231 8.31 -7.19 8.77
CA GLY A 231 9.66 -6.63 8.71
C GLY A 231 9.61 -5.18 8.28
N GLN A 232 10.11 -4.27 9.13
CA GLN A 232 10.23 -2.84 8.79
C GLN A 232 11.27 -2.68 7.70
N ILE A 233 11.07 -1.77 6.75
CA ILE A 233 12.04 -1.47 5.70
C ILE A 233 13.11 -0.51 6.25
N GLN A 234 14.39 -0.82 6.02
CA GLN A 234 15.51 0.05 6.41
C GLN A 234 15.80 1.02 5.25
N VAL A 235 15.54 2.31 5.41
CA VAL A 235 15.84 3.30 4.36
C VAL A 235 17.34 3.40 4.05
N GLU A 236 18.21 3.05 4.99
CA GLU A 236 19.64 2.97 4.73
C GLU A 236 19.96 2.10 3.50
N LYS A 237 19.32 0.92 3.36
CA LYS A 237 19.52 0.03 2.21
C LYS A 237 19.05 0.62 0.89
N TRP A 238 18.17 1.61 0.92
CA TRP A 238 17.76 2.38 -0.25
C TRP A 238 18.82 3.40 -0.69
N LEU A 239 19.76 3.76 0.19
CA LEU A 239 20.87 4.67 -0.08
C LEU A 239 22.19 3.96 -0.38
N LEU A 240 22.33 2.66 -0.04
CA LEU A 240 23.52 1.85 -0.35
C LEU A 240 23.65 1.54 -1.84
#